data_AF-A0A1Q4XVL2-F1
#
_entry.id   AF-A0A1Q4XVL2-F1
#
_cell.length_a   1.000
_cell.length_b   1.000
_cell.length_c   1.000
_cell.angle_alpha   90.00
_cell.angle_beta   90.00
_cell.angle_gamma   90.00
#
_symmetry.space_group_name_H-M   'P 1'
#
loop_
_entity.id
_entity.type
_entity.pdbx_description
1 polymer ?
#
loop_
_entity_poly.entity_id
_entity_poly.type
_entity_poly.pdbx_seq_one_letter_code
_entity_poly.pdbx_strand_id
1 'polypeptide(L)'
;MTVEPRLLLEEFRALCRGPGVQAPAIDRQVGPAIREVCGLSPDDGPETVRTRLGAWVNGLVEHFPSDVRLAVTVPLALHEQARYRFLSDRIEWLADQQDRAARTVRRRIDDGLARLVEAALEAVPVTSTPVAPVPSTEDGWHVTDFEALLRLDGPTPSCTERRTLMADRDGLDRITWSMSLPAATDDGPPGDLDVEVLHGVELIESVRPSPRRFLLHLRLPGPLRAGQTHRFSLEVRVPLGQQMRPTYVFWPERPCNRFSLVVRFPPGAPPSSVWRVDGAFHRDSDDLAEGPHLLAPNGIGEVEVAFANPKPDRGYGIQWRPGTIPAA
;
A
#
# COMPACT_ATOMS: atom_id res chain seq x y z
N MET A 1 -18.91 -13.28 8.12
CA MET A 1 -18.52 -14.32 7.14
C MET A 1 -17.40 -13.72 6.30
N THR A 2 -16.45 -14.53 5.84
CA THR A 2 -15.28 -14.04 5.11
C THR A 2 -15.53 -14.17 3.61
N VAL A 3 -15.73 -13.04 2.93
CA VAL A 3 -15.82 -12.99 1.46
C VAL A 3 -14.48 -13.43 0.85
N GLU A 4 -14.50 -14.39 -0.08
CA GLU A 4 -13.29 -14.84 -0.76
C GLU A 4 -12.77 -13.73 -1.71
N PRO A 5 -11.52 -13.24 -1.56
CA PRO A 5 -10.99 -12.14 -2.37
C PRO A 5 -11.03 -12.42 -3.87
N ARG A 6 -10.73 -13.67 -4.25
CA ARG A 6 -10.71 -14.11 -5.65
C ARG A 6 -12.10 -14.04 -6.26
N LEU A 7 -13.11 -14.54 -5.56
CA LEU A 7 -14.49 -14.49 -6.01
C LEU A 7 -14.98 -13.05 -6.19
N LEU A 8 -14.67 -12.17 -5.23
CA LEU A 8 -15.03 -10.76 -5.31
C LEU A 8 -14.40 -10.07 -6.54
N LEU A 9 -13.11 -10.34 -6.80
CA LEU A 9 -12.42 -9.83 -7.99
C LEU A 9 -13.04 -10.37 -9.30
N GLU A 10 -13.37 -11.65 -9.35
CA GLU A 10 -14.02 -12.27 -10.51
C GLU A 10 -15.41 -11.67 -10.78
N GLU A 11 -16.20 -11.40 -9.73
CA GLU A 11 -17.49 -10.73 -9.84
C GLU A 11 -17.35 -9.29 -10.35
N PHE A 12 -16.39 -8.50 -9.86
CA PHE A 12 -16.15 -7.15 -10.38
C PHE A 12 -15.69 -7.16 -11.84
N ARG A 13 -14.82 -8.09 -12.23
CA ARG A 13 -14.40 -8.27 -13.64
C ARG A 13 -15.58 -8.65 -14.53
N ALA A 14 -16.46 -9.54 -14.05
CA ALA A 14 -17.66 -9.92 -14.76
C ALA A 14 -18.60 -8.72 -14.93
N LEU A 15 -18.78 -7.94 -13.85
CA LEU A 15 -19.61 -6.75 -13.86
C LEU A 15 -19.09 -5.66 -14.80
N CYS A 16 -17.77 -5.56 -14.97
CA CYS A 16 -17.20 -4.63 -15.94
C CYS A 16 -17.65 -4.92 -17.39
N ARG A 17 -18.13 -6.14 -17.70
CA ARG A 17 -18.59 -6.48 -19.06
C ARG A 17 -19.96 -5.84 -19.35
N GLY A 18 -20.18 -5.46 -20.61
CA GLY A 18 -21.44 -4.82 -21.00
C GLY A 18 -21.58 -3.40 -20.42
N PRO A 19 -22.79 -2.97 -19.99
CA PRO A 19 -23.03 -1.61 -19.49
C PRO A 19 -22.48 -1.30 -18.09
N GLY A 20 -21.79 -2.24 -17.43
CA GLY A 20 -21.35 -2.05 -16.05
C GLY A 20 -22.53 -1.97 -15.07
N VAL A 21 -22.41 -1.07 -14.10
CA VAL A 21 -23.44 -0.76 -13.09
C VAL A 21 -24.73 -0.18 -13.73
N GLN A 22 -24.66 0.26 -14.99
CA GLN A 22 -25.82 0.76 -15.75
C GLN A 22 -26.64 -0.37 -16.41
N ALA A 23 -26.34 -1.64 -16.15
CA ALA A 23 -27.12 -2.75 -16.69
C ALA A 23 -28.61 -2.67 -16.23
N PRO A 24 -29.59 -2.91 -17.12
CA PRO A 24 -31.02 -2.86 -16.76
C PRO A 24 -31.42 -3.88 -15.68
N ALA A 25 -30.78 -5.05 -15.67
CA ALA A 25 -31.01 -6.13 -14.70
C ALA A 25 -29.77 -6.36 -13.83
N ILE A 26 -29.20 -5.26 -13.30
CA ILE A 26 -27.99 -5.29 -12.47
C ILE A 26 -28.14 -6.18 -11.22
N ASP A 27 -29.33 -6.24 -10.65
CA ASP A 27 -29.72 -7.14 -9.55
C ASP A 27 -29.43 -8.62 -9.83
N ARG A 28 -29.51 -9.04 -11.11
CA ARG A 28 -29.21 -10.42 -11.54
C ARG A 28 -27.75 -10.64 -11.92
N GLN A 29 -26.97 -9.58 -12.05
CA GLN A 29 -25.56 -9.62 -12.47
C GLN A 29 -24.60 -9.49 -11.30
N VAL A 30 -25.06 -8.89 -10.20
CA VAL A 30 -24.29 -8.79 -8.96
C VAL A 30 -24.33 -10.13 -8.22
N GLY A 31 -23.17 -10.74 -8.05
CA GLY A 31 -23.01 -12.03 -7.38
C GLY A 31 -23.03 -11.93 -5.85
N PRO A 32 -22.95 -13.08 -5.16
CA PRO A 32 -23.01 -13.14 -3.70
C PRO A 32 -21.90 -12.34 -3.00
N ALA A 33 -20.69 -12.29 -3.54
CA ALA A 33 -19.59 -11.59 -2.89
C ALA A 33 -19.80 -10.06 -2.89
N ILE A 34 -20.19 -9.48 -4.02
CA ILE A 34 -20.52 -8.05 -4.11
C ILE A 34 -21.77 -7.73 -3.26
N ARG A 35 -22.77 -8.62 -3.26
CA ARG A 35 -23.96 -8.45 -2.40
C ARG A 35 -23.60 -8.36 -0.93
N GLU A 36 -22.70 -9.23 -0.47
CA GLU A 36 -22.24 -9.25 0.92
C GLU A 36 -21.51 -7.96 1.30
N VAL A 37 -20.47 -7.55 0.54
CA VAL A 37 -19.68 -6.36 0.88
C VAL A 37 -20.45 -5.05 0.75
N CYS A 38 -21.46 -5.00 -0.13
CA CYS A 38 -22.32 -3.83 -0.31
C CYS A 38 -23.57 -3.82 0.58
N GLY A 39 -23.79 -4.86 1.41
CA GLY A 39 -24.98 -4.99 2.25
C GLY A 39 -26.29 -5.03 1.45
N LEU A 40 -26.31 -5.76 0.33
CA LEU A 40 -27.47 -5.88 -0.55
C LEU A 40 -28.33 -7.10 -0.16
N SER A 41 -29.64 -6.88 -0.08
CA SER A 41 -30.64 -7.93 0.13
C SER A 41 -30.96 -8.65 -1.19
N PRO A 42 -31.32 -9.95 -1.16
CA PRO A 42 -31.88 -10.66 -2.32
C PRO A 42 -33.04 -9.92 -3.00
N ASP A 43 -33.85 -9.20 -2.22
CA ASP A 43 -35.05 -8.49 -2.69
C ASP A 43 -34.78 -7.06 -3.18
N ASP A 44 -33.53 -6.58 -3.11
CA ASP A 44 -33.18 -5.24 -3.59
C ASP A 44 -33.34 -5.15 -5.12
N GLY A 45 -34.19 -4.24 -5.57
CA GLY A 45 -34.42 -3.99 -6.99
C GLY A 45 -33.24 -3.30 -7.71
N PRO A 46 -33.25 -3.24 -9.04
CA PRO A 46 -32.14 -2.73 -9.86
C PRO A 46 -31.63 -1.32 -9.46
N GLU A 47 -32.52 -0.38 -9.16
CA GLU A 47 -32.15 0.99 -8.76
C GLU A 47 -31.46 1.04 -7.38
N THR A 48 -31.93 0.25 -6.42
CA THR A 48 -31.34 0.15 -5.09
C THR A 48 -29.94 -0.44 -5.18
N VAL A 49 -29.78 -1.53 -5.94
CA VAL A 49 -28.48 -2.16 -6.20
C VAL A 49 -27.52 -1.17 -6.85
N ARG A 50 -27.96 -0.44 -7.89
CA ARG A 50 -27.15 0.56 -8.57
C ARG A 50 -26.65 1.66 -7.63
N THR A 51 -27.56 2.21 -6.84
CA THR A 51 -27.28 3.31 -5.92
C THR A 51 -26.32 2.89 -4.82
N ARG A 52 -26.59 1.75 -4.16
CA ARG A 52 -25.75 1.26 -3.07
C ARG A 52 -24.37 0.80 -3.55
N LEU A 53 -24.31 0.06 -4.66
CA LEU A 53 -23.04 -0.36 -5.25
C LEU A 53 -22.22 0.84 -5.70
N GLY A 54 -22.83 1.81 -6.38
CA GLY A 54 -22.16 3.03 -6.81
C GLY A 54 -21.62 3.85 -5.64
N ALA A 55 -22.43 4.05 -4.59
CA ALA A 55 -22.02 4.74 -3.38
C ALA A 55 -20.88 4.02 -2.66
N TRP A 56 -20.97 2.70 -2.55
CA TRP A 56 -19.96 1.86 -1.91
C TRP A 56 -18.62 1.91 -2.67
N VAL A 57 -18.63 1.74 -3.99
CA VAL A 57 -17.41 1.84 -4.80
C VAL A 57 -16.81 3.24 -4.66
N ASN A 58 -17.63 4.29 -4.82
CA ASN A 58 -17.17 5.68 -4.74
C ASN A 58 -16.55 6.02 -3.38
N GLY A 59 -17.12 5.52 -2.28
CA GLY A 59 -16.57 5.71 -0.93
C GLY A 59 -15.20 5.05 -0.75
N LEU A 60 -15.01 3.84 -1.28
CA LEU A 60 -13.71 3.16 -1.20
C LEU A 60 -12.63 3.85 -2.05
N VAL A 61 -12.98 4.28 -3.25
CA VAL A 61 -12.02 4.92 -4.17
C VAL A 61 -11.82 6.41 -3.90
N GLU A 62 -12.52 7.01 -2.94
CA GLU A 62 -12.39 8.43 -2.60
C GLU A 62 -10.96 8.81 -2.22
N HIS A 63 -10.27 7.92 -1.51
CA HIS A 63 -8.88 8.08 -1.09
C HIS A 63 -7.88 7.57 -2.13
N PHE A 64 -8.36 7.02 -3.26
CA PHE A 64 -7.47 6.53 -4.31
C PHE A 64 -6.93 7.70 -5.14
N PRO A 65 -5.69 7.59 -5.65
CA PRO A 65 -5.17 8.46 -6.69
C PRO A 65 -6.15 8.54 -7.87
N SER A 66 -6.25 9.72 -8.50
CA SER A 66 -7.27 10.01 -9.52
C SER A 66 -7.28 9.03 -10.69
N ASP A 67 -6.10 8.57 -11.13
CA ASP A 67 -5.95 7.60 -12.20
C ASP A 67 -6.37 6.19 -11.81
N VAL A 68 -6.10 5.77 -10.57
CA VAL A 68 -6.59 4.48 -10.02
C VAL A 68 -8.11 4.54 -9.84
N ARG A 69 -8.64 5.66 -9.34
CA ARG A 69 -10.08 5.92 -9.25
C ARG A 69 -10.76 5.82 -10.61
N LEU A 70 -10.17 6.40 -11.65
CA LEU A 70 -10.69 6.27 -13.01
C LEU A 70 -10.58 4.83 -13.53
N ALA A 71 -9.47 4.13 -13.24
CA ALA A 71 -9.28 2.73 -13.59
C ALA A 71 -10.28 1.78 -12.92
N VAL A 72 -10.97 2.21 -11.85
CA VAL A 72 -12.08 1.47 -11.22
C VAL A 72 -13.45 1.96 -11.68
N THR A 73 -13.69 3.27 -11.63
CA THR A 73 -15.02 3.87 -11.87
C THR A 73 -15.43 3.85 -13.34
N VAL A 74 -14.48 3.96 -14.28
CA VAL A 74 -14.77 3.92 -15.72
C VAL A 74 -15.20 2.53 -16.19
N PRO A 75 -14.46 1.42 -15.95
CA PRO A 75 -14.89 0.09 -16.38
C PRO A 75 -16.13 -0.42 -15.64
N LEU A 76 -16.56 0.22 -14.56
CA LEU A 76 -17.85 -0.02 -13.89
C LEU A 76 -18.99 0.90 -14.39
N ALA A 77 -18.72 1.84 -15.31
CA ALA A 77 -19.67 2.84 -15.80
C ALA A 77 -20.25 3.74 -14.69
N LEU A 78 -19.43 4.07 -13.69
CA LEU A 78 -19.73 5.03 -12.64
C LEU A 78 -19.29 6.45 -13.01
N HIS A 79 -18.27 6.59 -13.86
CA HIS A 79 -17.83 7.89 -14.37
C HIS A 79 -18.83 8.45 -15.39
N GLU A 80 -19.29 9.68 -15.18
CA GLU A 80 -20.42 10.26 -15.94
C GLU A 80 -20.15 10.38 -17.44
N GLN A 81 -18.92 10.74 -17.81
CA GLN A 81 -18.52 10.93 -19.20
C GLN A 81 -18.19 9.61 -19.93
N ALA A 82 -18.19 8.47 -19.22
CA ALA A 82 -17.77 7.18 -19.74
C ALA A 82 -18.80 6.07 -19.50
N ARG A 83 -20.10 6.40 -19.58
CA ARG A 83 -21.21 5.43 -19.44
C ARG A 83 -21.54 4.70 -20.74
N TYR A 84 -20.53 4.32 -21.51
CA TYR A 84 -20.73 3.60 -22.77
C TYR A 84 -21.23 2.16 -22.55
N ARG A 85 -21.94 1.63 -23.55
CA ARG A 85 -22.54 0.28 -23.49
C ARG A 85 -21.50 -0.83 -23.46
N PHE A 86 -20.36 -0.64 -24.11
CA PHE A 86 -19.32 -1.67 -24.20
C PHE A 86 -18.11 -1.31 -23.34
N LEU A 87 -17.46 -2.33 -22.80
CA LEU A 87 -16.22 -2.17 -22.03
C LEU A 87 -15.07 -1.66 -22.92
N SER A 88 -15.02 -2.07 -24.20
CA SER A 88 -14.05 -1.58 -25.18
C SER A 88 -14.06 -0.06 -25.28
N ASP A 89 -15.24 0.53 -25.44
CA ASP A 89 -15.41 1.97 -25.65
C ASP A 89 -15.00 2.75 -24.39
N ARG A 90 -15.26 2.19 -23.21
CA ARG A 90 -14.83 2.76 -21.92
C ARG A 90 -13.32 2.69 -21.74
N ILE A 91 -12.68 1.60 -22.19
CA ILE A 91 -11.23 1.46 -22.21
C ILE A 91 -10.60 2.45 -23.19
N GLU A 92 -11.17 2.61 -24.37
CA GLU A 92 -10.69 3.56 -25.40
C GLU A 92 -10.82 5.00 -24.92
N TRP A 93 -11.98 5.36 -24.36
CA TRP A 93 -12.15 6.67 -23.74
C TRP A 93 -11.10 6.94 -22.64
N LEU A 94 -10.86 5.96 -21.76
CA LEU A 94 -9.87 6.11 -20.69
C LEU A 94 -8.43 6.18 -21.23
N ALA A 95 -8.14 5.45 -22.31
CA ALA A 95 -6.87 5.51 -23.02
C ALA A 95 -6.60 6.91 -23.59
N ASP A 96 -7.60 7.50 -24.24
CA ASP A 96 -7.52 8.86 -24.78
C ASP A 96 -7.34 9.90 -23.67
N GLN A 97 -8.08 9.78 -22.56
CA GLN A 97 -7.95 10.70 -21.42
C GLN A 97 -6.59 10.65 -20.74
N GLN A 98 -5.90 9.51 -20.78
CA GLN A 98 -4.61 9.32 -20.10
C GLN A 98 -3.40 9.44 -21.04
N ASP A 99 -3.63 9.62 -22.34
CA ASP A 99 -2.61 9.52 -23.40
C ASP A 99 -1.82 8.19 -23.30
N ARG A 100 -2.56 7.07 -23.24
CA ARG A 100 -1.99 5.72 -23.08
C ARG A 100 -2.60 4.73 -24.06
N ALA A 101 -1.81 3.71 -24.42
CA ALA A 101 -2.34 2.59 -25.21
C ALA A 101 -3.39 1.79 -24.41
N ALA A 102 -4.42 1.31 -25.11
CA ALA A 102 -5.52 0.52 -24.52
C ALA A 102 -5.05 -0.73 -23.75
N ARG A 103 -3.92 -1.34 -24.16
CA ARG A 103 -3.32 -2.49 -23.44
C ARG A 103 -2.87 -2.09 -22.03
N THR A 104 -2.25 -0.91 -21.89
CA THR A 104 -1.79 -0.39 -20.60
C THR A 104 -2.96 -0.05 -19.70
N VAL A 105 -4.02 0.53 -20.27
CA VAL A 105 -5.26 0.82 -19.53
C VAL A 105 -5.92 -0.46 -19.02
N ARG A 106 -5.98 -1.53 -19.82
CA ARG A 106 -6.50 -2.83 -19.37
C ARG A 106 -5.74 -3.39 -18.16
N ARG A 107 -4.40 -3.37 -18.22
CA ARG A 107 -3.57 -3.78 -17.08
C ARG A 107 -3.90 -2.96 -15.84
N ARG A 108 -3.99 -1.63 -15.98
CA ARG A 108 -4.33 -0.71 -14.88
C ARG A 108 -5.73 -0.92 -14.32
N ILE A 109 -6.70 -1.31 -15.15
CA ILE A 109 -8.05 -1.67 -14.69
C ILE A 109 -7.96 -2.93 -13.83
N ASP A 110 -7.24 -3.96 -14.26
CA ASP A 110 -7.05 -5.17 -13.45
C ASP A 110 -6.37 -4.85 -12.11
N ASP A 111 -5.31 -4.03 -12.12
CA ASP A 111 -4.60 -3.58 -10.92
C ASP A 111 -5.53 -2.75 -10.00
N GLY A 112 -6.33 -1.85 -10.59
CA GLY A 112 -7.28 -1.01 -9.86
C GLY A 112 -8.42 -1.81 -9.22
N LEU A 113 -8.96 -2.82 -9.92
CA LEU A 113 -9.98 -3.72 -9.38
C LEU A 113 -9.41 -4.60 -8.26
N ALA A 114 -8.18 -5.09 -8.39
CA ALA A 114 -7.51 -5.80 -7.30
C ALA A 114 -7.38 -4.92 -6.06
N ARG A 115 -6.97 -3.66 -6.23
CA ARG A 115 -6.87 -2.69 -5.15
C ARG A 115 -8.21 -2.29 -4.53
N LEU A 116 -9.29 -2.26 -5.32
CA LEU A 116 -10.66 -2.09 -4.80
C LEU A 116 -11.05 -3.28 -3.89
N VAL A 117 -10.74 -4.51 -4.31
CA VAL A 117 -10.99 -5.72 -3.52
C VAL A 117 -10.19 -5.71 -2.22
N GLU A 118 -8.93 -5.30 -2.27
CA GLU A 118 -8.11 -5.11 -1.06
C GLU A 118 -8.77 -4.11 -0.10
N ALA A 119 -9.14 -2.92 -0.58
CA ALA A 119 -9.81 -1.91 0.23
C ALA A 119 -11.18 -2.37 0.77
N ALA A 120 -11.91 -3.18 0.00
CA ALA A 120 -13.18 -3.76 0.43
C ALA A 120 -13.01 -4.70 1.63
N LEU A 121 -11.97 -5.54 1.60
CA LEU A 121 -11.67 -6.47 2.68
C LEU A 121 -11.13 -5.76 3.94
N GLU A 122 -10.46 -4.62 3.76
CA GLU A 122 -10.09 -3.72 4.87
C GLU A 122 -11.32 -3.04 5.51
N ALA A 123 -12.39 -2.83 4.75
CA ALA A 123 -13.60 -2.13 5.19
C ALA A 123 -14.69 -3.01 5.82
N VAL A 124 -14.64 -4.35 5.64
CA VAL A 124 -15.62 -5.26 6.26
C VAL A 124 -15.29 -5.42 7.74
N PRO A 125 -16.16 -4.95 8.67
CA PRO A 125 -15.95 -5.17 10.09
C PRO A 125 -16.10 -6.68 10.39
N VAL A 126 -15.01 -7.31 10.81
CA VAL A 126 -15.06 -8.66 11.38
C VAL A 126 -15.83 -8.57 12.69
N THR A 127 -17.03 -9.15 12.71
CA THR A 127 -17.79 -9.34 13.94
C THR A 127 -16.95 -10.10 14.98
N SER A 128 -16.82 -9.47 16.14
CA SER A 128 -16.48 -10.05 17.46
C SER A 128 -15.01 -10.15 17.88
N THR A 129 -14.33 -9.01 18.03
CA THR A 129 -13.52 -8.57 19.19
C THR A 129 -12.97 -7.17 18.88
N PRO A 130 -12.77 -6.26 19.84
CA PRO A 130 -12.30 -4.91 19.54
C PRO A 130 -10.83 -4.95 19.11
N VAL A 131 -10.59 -5.24 17.83
CA VAL A 131 -9.34 -4.92 17.15
C VAL A 131 -9.44 -3.45 16.76
N ALA A 132 -8.45 -2.67 17.21
CA ALA A 132 -8.40 -1.24 16.99
C ALA A 132 -8.53 -0.88 15.50
N PRO A 133 -9.11 0.29 15.17
CA PRO A 133 -9.25 0.72 13.78
C PRO A 133 -7.88 0.84 13.09
N VAL A 134 -7.89 0.69 11.77
CA VAL A 134 -6.85 1.19 10.85
C VAL A 134 -6.45 2.61 11.27
N PRO A 135 -5.16 2.99 11.32
CA PRO A 135 -4.74 4.32 11.77
C PRO A 135 -5.36 5.39 10.86
N SER A 136 -6.47 5.95 11.33
CA SER A 136 -7.12 7.11 10.75
C SER A 136 -6.34 8.35 11.19
N THR A 137 -6.73 9.50 10.69
CA THR A 137 -6.29 10.83 11.14
C THR A 137 -6.43 11.07 12.66
N GLU A 138 -6.96 10.13 13.44
CA GLU A 138 -7.28 10.22 14.87
C GLU A 138 -6.20 9.69 15.83
N ASP A 139 -5.13 9.04 15.34
CA ASP A 139 -4.11 8.45 16.23
C ASP A 139 -3.39 9.47 17.14
N GLY A 140 -3.45 10.76 16.81
CA GLY A 140 -2.93 11.83 17.66
C GLY A 140 -1.41 11.83 17.82
N TRP A 141 -0.67 11.34 16.82
CA TRP A 141 0.79 11.46 16.73
C TRP A 141 1.30 11.43 15.29
N HIS A 142 2.52 11.90 15.05
CA HIS A 142 3.19 11.79 13.75
C HIS A 142 4.70 11.61 13.90
N VAL A 143 5.38 11.11 12.86
CA VAL A 143 6.85 10.96 12.83
C VAL A 143 7.48 12.24 12.32
N THR A 144 8.29 12.90 13.14
CA THR A 144 9.05 14.09 12.73
C THR A 144 10.36 13.72 12.05
N ASP A 145 11.04 12.67 12.52
CA ASP A 145 12.33 12.24 11.99
C ASP A 145 12.36 10.73 11.82
N PHE A 146 12.82 10.28 10.66
CA PHE A 146 12.96 8.88 10.33
C PHE A 146 14.35 8.57 9.78
N GLU A 147 15.04 7.65 10.44
CA GLU A 147 16.32 7.08 10.02
C GLU A 147 16.13 5.58 9.75
N ALA A 148 16.60 5.11 8.59
CA ALA A 148 16.61 3.71 8.23
C ALA A 148 18.01 3.26 7.78
N LEU A 149 18.47 2.14 8.31
CA LEU A 149 19.66 1.43 7.84
C LEU A 149 19.23 0.06 7.31
N LEU A 150 19.22 -0.07 5.99
CA LEU A 150 18.96 -1.33 5.31
C LEU A 150 20.27 -2.05 5.04
N ARG A 151 20.38 -3.28 5.54
CA ARG A 151 21.52 -4.17 5.35
C ARG A 151 21.13 -5.32 4.44
N LEU A 152 21.81 -5.41 3.30
CA LEU A 152 21.69 -6.50 2.31
C LEU A 152 22.94 -7.39 2.30
N ASP A 153 23.92 -7.11 3.17
CA ASP A 153 25.19 -7.80 3.32
C ASP A 153 25.14 -8.99 4.30
N GLY A 154 23.98 -9.21 4.93
CA GLY A 154 23.73 -10.30 5.88
C GLY A 154 23.06 -11.55 5.28
N PRO A 155 22.81 -12.58 6.10
CA PRO A 155 22.15 -13.82 5.66
C PRO A 155 20.70 -13.61 5.19
N THR A 156 20.02 -12.61 5.78
CA THR A 156 18.74 -12.08 5.30
C THR A 156 18.80 -10.55 5.33
N PRO A 157 18.01 -9.86 4.48
CA PRO A 157 17.86 -8.43 4.58
C PRO A 157 17.34 -8.01 5.96
N SER A 158 18.01 -7.04 6.58
CA SER A 158 17.57 -6.46 7.84
C SER A 158 17.53 -4.94 7.76
N CYS A 159 16.57 -4.33 8.45
CA CYS A 159 16.39 -2.89 8.48
C CYS A 159 16.30 -2.43 9.93
N THR A 160 17.29 -1.65 10.35
CA THR A 160 17.21 -0.91 11.61
C THR A 160 16.45 0.38 11.33
N GLU A 161 15.29 0.54 11.95
CA GLU A 161 14.49 1.76 11.89
C GLU A 161 14.58 2.53 13.19
N ARG A 162 14.68 3.84 13.07
CA ARG A 162 14.69 4.76 14.20
C ARG A 162 13.80 5.94 13.89
N ARG A 163 12.85 6.18 14.77
CA ARG A 163 11.79 7.16 14.56
C ARG A 163 11.71 8.08 15.76
N THR A 164 11.60 9.38 15.49
CA THR A 164 11.17 10.38 16.47
C THR A 164 9.72 10.70 16.17
N LEU A 165 8.83 10.41 17.11
CA LEU A 165 7.43 10.77 17.03
C LEU A 165 7.16 12.02 17.86
N MET A 166 6.12 12.77 17.48
CA MET A 166 5.54 13.86 18.25
C MET A 166 4.08 13.52 18.55
N ALA A 167 3.66 13.71 19.80
CA ALA A 167 2.27 13.58 20.18
C ALA A 167 1.49 14.84 19.78
N ASP A 168 0.34 14.67 19.13
CA ASP A 168 -0.59 15.74 18.76
C ASP A 168 -1.65 15.98 19.84
N ARG A 169 -1.74 15.08 20.82
CA ARG A 169 -2.69 15.13 21.95
C ARG A 169 -2.05 14.73 23.26
N ASP A 170 -2.66 15.17 24.35
CA ASP A 170 -2.28 14.71 25.69
C ASP A 170 -2.71 13.25 25.94
N GLY A 171 -1.89 12.55 26.72
CA GLY A 171 -2.18 11.19 27.18
C GLY A 171 -1.89 10.11 26.14
N LEU A 172 -1.06 10.39 25.13
CA LEU A 172 -0.64 9.38 24.16
C LEU A 172 0.32 8.39 24.82
N ASP A 173 -0.12 7.15 25.02
CA ASP A 173 0.66 6.08 25.64
C ASP A 173 0.84 4.84 24.73
N ARG A 174 0.18 4.82 23.58
CA ARG A 174 0.21 3.75 22.58
C ARG A 174 0.23 4.31 21.17
N ILE A 175 0.93 3.62 20.28
CA ILE A 175 1.01 3.94 18.86
C ILE A 175 0.84 2.66 18.04
N THR A 176 0.25 2.79 16.85
CA THR A 176 0.15 1.69 15.87
C THR A 176 1.07 1.99 14.71
N TRP A 177 2.10 1.18 14.52
CA TRP A 177 3.00 1.31 13.40
C TRP A 177 2.67 0.28 12.32
N SER A 178 2.58 0.71 11.07
CA SER A 178 2.27 -0.17 9.95
C SER A 178 3.42 -0.31 8.98
N MET A 179 3.57 -1.51 8.43
CA MET A 179 4.46 -1.77 7.30
C MET A 179 3.84 -2.75 6.32
N SER A 180 4.35 -2.74 5.09
CA SER A 180 3.97 -3.71 4.06
C SER A 180 5.19 -4.51 3.62
N LEU A 181 5.08 -5.83 3.61
CA LEU A 181 6.06 -6.74 3.02
C LEU A 181 5.53 -7.30 1.70
N PRO A 182 6.34 -7.33 0.64
CA PRO A 182 5.99 -8.06 -0.57
C PRO A 182 5.85 -9.55 -0.26
N ALA A 183 4.96 -10.22 -1.00
CA ALA A 183 4.73 -11.66 -0.91
C ALA A 183 6.03 -12.48 -1.09
N ALA A 184 6.14 -13.64 -0.42
CA ALA A 184 7.33 -14.49 -0.49
C ALA A 184 7.50 -15.17 -1.87
N THR A 185 6.39 -15.37 -2.57
CA THR A 185 6.28 -15.81 -3.97
C THR A 185 5.16 -15.03 -4.65
N ASP A 186 5.04 -15.07 -5.97
CA ASP A 186 3.98 -14.33 -6.70
C ASP A 186 2.55 -14.67 -6.20
N ASP A 187 2.36 -15.87 -5.64
CA ASP A 187 1.06 -16.39 -5.17
C ASP A 187 1.00 -16.75 -3.66
N GLY A 188 2.07 -16.56 -2.88
CA GLY A 188 2.16 -17.00 -1.49
C GLY A 188 2.12 -15.87 -0.46
N PRO A 189 1.56 -16.07 0.76
CA PRO A 189 1.66 -15.05 1.81
C PRO A 189 3.14 -14.82 2.17
N PRO A 190 3.55 -13.59 2.53
CA PRO A 190 4.87 -13.36 3.11
C PRO A 190 5.02 -14.16 4.42
N GLY A 191 6.26 -14.49 4.78
CA GLY A 191 6.56 -15.14 6.05
C GLY A 191 6.18 -14.26 7.25
N ASP A 192 6.29 -14.81 8.46
CA ASP A 192 6.13 -14.00 9.68
C ASP A 192 7.28 -13.03 9.82
N LEU A 193 6.96 -11.74 9.87
CA LEU A 193 7.93 -10.69 10.07
C LEU A 193 8.60 -10.84 11.43
N ASP A 194 9.93 -10.88 11.42
CA ASP A 194 10.74 -10.84 12.63
C ASP A 194 11.02 -9.38 13.01
N VAL A 195 10.45 -8.95 14.15
CA VAL A 195 10.63 -7.59 14.68
C VAL A 195 11.16 -7.66 16.10
N GLU A 196 12.29 -7.01 16.31
CA GLU A 196 12.92 -6.84 17.61
C GLU A 196 12.85 -5.37 18.02
N VAL A 197 12.32 -5.09 19.21
CA VAL A 197 12.35 -3.74 19.77
C VAL A 197 13.73 -3.50 20.38
N LEU A 198 14.47 -2.55 19.83
CA LEU A 198 15.80 -2.20 20.33
C LEU A 198 15.73 -1.18 21.46
N HIS A 199 14.80 -0.22 21.37
CA HIS A 199 14.72 0.89 22.32
C HIS A 199 13.38 1.64 22.26
N GLY A 200 12.97 2.19 23.42
CA GLY A 200 12.01 3.28 23.51
C GLY A 200 10.53 2.87 23.52
N VAL A 201 10.20 1.63 23.16
CA VAL A 201 8.82 1.13 23.21
C VAL A 201 8.79 -0.29 23.76
N GLU A 202 7.60 -0.79 24.01
CA GLU A 202 7.33 -2.21 24.18
C GLU A 202 6.40 -2.66 23.05
N LEU A 203 6.71 -3.79 22.40
CA LEU A 203 5.80 -4.42 21.44
C LEU A 203 4.73 -5.18 22.21
N ILE A 204 3.48 -4.70 22.13
CA ILE A 204 2.33 -5.32 22.79
C ILE A 204 1.76 -6.44 21.93
N GLU A 205 1.60 -6.16 20.64
CA GLU A 205 0.94 -7.05 19.70
C GLU A 205 1.43 -6.79 18.29
N SER A 206 1.53 -7.85 17.50
CA SER A 206 1.74 -7.81 16.05
C SER A 206 0.52 -8.44 15.39
N VAL A 207 -0.23 -7.65 14.64
CA VAL A 207 -1.43 -8.07 13.92
C VAL A 207 -1.14 -8.06 12.43
N ARG A 208 -1.62 -9.09 11.73
CA ARG A 208 -1.58 -9.17 10.27
C ARG A 208 -2.99 -9.00 9.71
N PRO A 209 -3.47 -7.75 9.54
CA PRO A 209 -4.83 -7.51 9.05
C PRO A 209 -5.01 -7.90 7.57
N SER A 210 -3.94 -7.93 6.78
CA SER A 210 -3.97 -8.39 5.39
C SER A 210 -2.70 -9.20 5.07
N PRO A 211 -2.68 -10.03 4.01
CA PRO A 211 -1.54 -10.89 3.72
C PRO A 211 -0.20 -10.16 3.68
N ARG A 212 -0.18 -8.90 3.20
CA ARG A 212 1.04 -8.10 3.01
C ARG A 212 1.30 -7.07 4.12
N ARG A 213 0.32 -6.76 4.97
CA ARG A 213 0.41 -5.66 5.93
C ARG A 213 0.59 -6.19 7.35
N PHE A 214 1.53 -5.60 8.07
CA PHE A 214 1.77 -5.83 9.48
C PHE A 214 1.45 -4.55 10.26
N LEU A 215 0.71 -4.68 11.35
CA LEU A 215 0.47 -3.63 12.34
C LEU A 215 1.16 -4.03 13.64
N LEU A 216 2.05 -3.19 14.13
CA LEU A 216 2.67 -3.34 15.43
C LEU A 216 2.02 -2.35 16.40
N HIS A 217 1.40 -2.86 17.44
CA HIS A 217 0.91 -2.06 18.55
C HIS A 217 2.02 -1.89 19.58
N LEU A 218 2.47 -0.66 19.76
CA LEU A 218 3.61 -0.32 20.58
C LEU A 218 3.16 0.53 21.76
N ARG A 219 3.64 0.20 22.96
CA ARG A 219 3.42 0.98 24.18
C ARG A 219 4.61 1.88 24.47
N LEU A 220 4.33 3.13 24.81
CA LEU A 220 5.31 4.12 25.23
C LEU A 220 5.68 3.92 26.71
N PRO A 221 6.86 4.35 27.16
CA PRO A 221 7.29 4.20 28.56
C PRO A 221 6.40 4.99 29.54
N GLY A 222 5.66 5.99 29.04
CA GLY A 222 4.64 6.72 29.76
C GLY A 222 3.82 7.59 28.80
N PRO A 223 2.69 8.16 29.28
CA PRO A 223 1.86 9.03 28.46
C PRO A 223 2.61 10.32 28.10
N LEU A 224 2.59 10.68 26.82
CA LEU A 224 3.14 11.92 26.30
C LEU A 224 2.09 13.05 26.35
N ARG A 225 2.57 14.28 26.50
CA ARG A 225 1.77 15.49 26.32
C ARG A 225 1.80 15.96 24.87
N ALA A 226 0.81 16.74 24.45
CA ALA A 226 0.81 17.36 23.13
C ALA A 226 2.10 18.17 22.92
N GLY A 227 2.72 18.00 21.74
CA GLY A 227 4.01 18.58 21.35
C GLY A 227 5.24 17.86 21.92
N GLN A 228 5.08 16.90 22.84
CA GLN A 228 6.20 16.14 23.35
C GLN A 228 6.68 15.13 22.30
N THR A 229 8.00 15.00 22.17
CA THR A 229 8.62 14.01 21.29
C THR A 229 9.10 12.79 22.05
N HIS A 230 9.14 11.67 21.34
CA HIS A 230 9.68 10.41 21.85
C HIS A 230 10.40 9.64 20.74
N ARG A 231 11.51 8.99 21.08
CA ARG A 231 12.33 8.25 20.11
C ARG A 231 12.29 6.76 20.42
N PHE A 232 12.13 5.96 19.37
CA PHE A 232 12.19 4.51 19.47
C PHE A 232 13.00 3.92 18.31
N SER A 233 13.37 2.65 18.44
CA SER A 233 14.08 1.93 17.38
C SER A 233 13.67 0.47 17.32
N LEU A 234 13.55 -0.04 16.10
CA LEU A 234 13.15 -1.40 15.77
C LEU A 234 14.22 -2.02 14.86
N GLU A 235 14.48 -3.32 15.01
CA GLU A 235 15.14 -4.12 14.00
C GLU A 235 14.07 -4.96 13.30
N VAL A 236 14.00 -4.86 11.98
CA VAL A 236 13.05 -5.59 11.14
C VAL A 236 13.83 -6.52 10.24
N ARG A 237 13.52 -7.82 10.27
CA ARG A 237 14.21 -8.80 9.42
C ARG A 237 13.24 -9.45 8.46
N VAL A 238 13.66 -9.51 7.20
CA VAL A 238 12.94 -10.27 6.18
C VAL A 238 13.14 -11.76 6.47
N PRO A 239 12.06 -12.58 6.44
CA PRO A 239 12.15 -14.01 6.66
C PRO A 239 13.14 -14.71 5.72
N LEU A 240 13.78 -15.78 6.21
CA LEU A 240 14.72 -16.55 5.40
C LEU A 240 14.02 -17.11 4.15
N GLY A 241 14.62 -16.89 2.98
CA GLY A 241 14.10 -17.34 1.69
C GLY A 241 13.09 -16.40 1.03
N GLN A 242 12.65 -15.34 1.73
CA GLN A 242 11.80 -14.31 1.13
C GLN A 242 12.66 -13.27 0.39
N GLN A 243 12.37 -13.07 -0.89
CA GLN A 243 13.07 -12.05 -1.67
C GLN A 243 12.61 -10.66 -1.26
N MET A 244 13.57 -9.77 -1.01
CA MET A 244 13.30 -8.35 -0.90
C MET A 244 13.23 -7.76 -2.31
N ARG A 245 12.19 -6.97 -2.58
CA ARG A 245 12.14 -6.16 -3.81
C ARG A 245 13.32 -5.19 -3.83
N PRO A 246 13.89 -4.86 -5.00
CA PRO A 246 15.09 -4.02 -5.07
C PRO A 246 14.75 -2.53 -4.91
N THR A 247 14.05 -2.21 -3.82
CA THR A 247 13.51 -0.89 -3.49
C THR A 247 13.42 -0.74 -1.98
N TYR A 248 13.70 0.46 -1.49
CA TYR A 248 13.32 0.90 -0.15
C TYR A 248 12.78 2.33 -0.27
N VAL A 249 11.48 2.48 -0.06
CA VAL A 249 10.77 3.75 -0.21
C VAL A 249 9.90 3.99 1.01
N PHE A 250 10.12 5.14 1.65
CA PHE A 250 9.27 5.68 2.70
C PHE A 250 8.12 6.49 2.08
N TRP A 251 6.90 6.17 2.51
CA TRP A 251 5.66 6.84 2.12
C TRP A 251 5.07 7.51 3.37
N PRO A 252 5.42 8.76 3.70
CA PRO A 252 4.79 9.48 4.80
C PRO A 252 3.29 9.62 4.58
N GLU A 253 2.50 9.19 5.55
CA GLU A 253 1.06 9.46 5.61
C GLU A 253 0.76 10.82 6.27
N ARG A 254 1.73 11.34 7.03
CA ARG A 254 1.66 12.60 7.79
C ARG A 254 2.92 13.43 7.56
N PRO A 255 2.90 14.74 7.87
CA PRO A 255 4.10 15.57 7.78
C PRO A 255 5.28 14.94 8.53
N CYS A 256 6.43 14.92 7.88
CA CYS A 256 7.69 14.46 8.43
C CYS A 256 8.75 15.49 8.05
N ASN A 257 9.60 15.89 9.01
CA ASN A 257 10.60 16.93 8.80
C ASN A 257 11.83 16.39 8.09
N ARG A 258 12.20 15.13 8.37
CA ARG A 258 13.40 14.52 7.83
C ARG A 258 13.27 13.02 7.67
N PHE A 259 13.73 12.53 6.53
CA PHE A 259 13.99 11.13 6.29
C PHE A 259 15.44 10.93 5.82
N SER A 260 16.17 9.98 6.40
CA SER A 260 17.48 9.54 5.91
C SER A 260 17.56 8.03 5.83
N LEU A 261 18.18 7.56 4.76
CA LEU A 261 18.33 6.16 4.43
C LEU A 261 19.78 5.85 4.11
N VAL A 262 20.29 4.79 4.73
CA VAL A 262 21.54 4.13 4.34
C VAL A 262 21.18 2.72 3.86
N VAL A 263 21.69 2.35 2.68
CA VAL A 263 21.59 0.98 2.18
C VAL A 263 22.98 0.41 1.99
N ARG A 264 23.27 -0.69 2.68
CA ARG A 264 24.53 -1.43 2.56
C ARG A 264 24.34 -2.64 1.67
N PHE A 265 25.00 -2.66 0.53
CA PHE A 265 25.00 -3.76 -0.43
C PHE A 265 26.09 -4.79 -0.11
N PRO A 266 25.88 -6.07 -0.49
CA PRO A 266 26.89 -7.10 -0.31
C PRO A 266 28.12 -6.83 -1.20
N PRO A 267 29.35 -6.91 -0.65
CA PRO A 267 30.57 -6.57 -1.41
C PRO A 267 30.83 -7.51 -2.60
N GLY A 268 30.35 -8.76 -2.54
CA GLY A 268 30.50 -9.75 -3.62
C GLY A 268 29.40 -9.72 -4.69
N ALA A 269 28.36 -8.92 -4.51
CA ALA A 269 27.24 -8.80 -5.44
C ALA A 269 26.69 -7.37 -5.48
N PRO A 270 27.51 -6.38 -5.90
CA PRO A 270 27.10 -4.98 -5.94
C PRO A 270 25.96 -4.78 -6.95
N PRO A 271 25.06 -3.81 -6.72
CA PRO A 271 24.01 -3.47 -7.68
C PRO A 271 24.61 -2.95 -8.99
N SER A 272 23.96 -3.25 -10.11
CA SER A 272 24.38 -2.74 -11.43
C SER A 272 24.05 -1.27 -11.63
N SER A 273 23.02 -0.79 -10.94
CA SER A 273 22.62 0.62 -10.89
C SER A 273 21.83 0.88 -9.61
N VAL A 274 21.95 2.08 -9.06
CA VAL A 274 21.15 2.57 -7.94
C VAL A 274 20.66 3.96 -8.31
N TRP A 275 19.41 4.29 -8.01
CA TRP A 275 18.87 5.63 -8.24
C TRP A 275 18.02 6.11 -7.07
N ARG A 276 18.04 7.42 -6.88
CA ARG A 276 17.22 8.10 -5.88
C ARG A 276 15.76 8.14 -6.33
N VAL A 277 14.86 7.80 -5.41
CA VAL A 277 13.43 8.04 -5.53
C VAL A 277 13.10 9.29 -4.73
N ASP A 278 12.68 10.36 -5.40
CA ASP A 278 12.38 11.65 -4.76
C ASP A 278 11.03 12.16 -5.25
N GLY A 279 10.01 12.07 -4.39
CA GLY A 279 8.68 12.55 -4.71
C GLY A 279 7.91 11.66 -5.70
N ALA A 280 8.15 10.35 -5.70
CA ALA A 280 7.39 9.42 -6.53
C ALA A 280 5.91 9.36 -6.10
N PHE A 281 4.99 9.11 -7.03
CA PHE A 281 3.60 8.90 -6.63
C PHE A 281 3.40 7.45 -6.16
N HIS A 282 2.53 7.25 -5.18
CA HIS A 282 2.26 5.89 -4.64
C HIS A 282 1.80 4.90 -5.72
N ARG A 283 1.09 5.39 -6.74
CA ARG A 283 0.68 4.62 -7.93
C ARG A 283 1.83 4.06 -8.78
N ASP A 284 3.03 4.62 -8.67
CA ASP A 284 4.17 4.22 -9.47
C ASP A 284 5.06 3.21 -8.69
N SER A 285 4.70 2.84 -7.45
CA SER A 285 5.54 2.05 -6.53
C SER A 285 6.01 0.70 -7.09
N ASP A 286 5.19 0.07 -7.93
CA ASP A 286 5.49 -1.23 -8.55
C ASP A 286 6.32 -1.13 -9.84
N ASP A 287 6.34 0.04 -10.48
CA ASP A 287 6.91 0.25 -11.82
C ASP A 287 7.60 1.63 -11.88
N LEU A 288 8.40 1.93 -10.85
CA LEU A 288 9.22 3.14 -10.82
C LEU A 288 10.31 2.99 -11.88
N ALA A 289 10.22 3.79 -12.94
CA ALA A 289 11.26 3.89 -13.94
C ALA A 289 12.58 4.33 -13.29
N GLU A 290 13.70 3.96 -13.91
CA GLU A 290 15.00 4.50 -13.52
C GLU A 290 14.95 6.03 -13.42
N GLY A 291 15.20 6.53 -12.22
CA GLY A 291 15.29 7.95 -11.98
C GLY A 291 16.55 8.53 -12.61
N PRO A 292 16.55 9.81 -13.01
CA PRO A 292 17.73 10.47 -13.58
C PRO A 292 18.89 10.62 -12.58
N HIS A 293 18.62 10.43 -11.28
CA HIS A 293 19.57 10.61 -10.19
C HIS A 293 20.23 9.29 -9.80
N LEU A 294 21.24 8.89 -10.56
CA LEU A 294 22.05 7.71 -10.26
C LEU A 294 22.93 7.94 -9.02
N LEU A 295 23.05 6.90 -8.22
CA LEU A 295 23.85 6.84 -6.99
C LEU A 295 24.88 5.73 -7.14
N ALA A 296 26.07 5.95 -6.59
CA ALA A 296 27.13 4.94 -6.55
C ALA A 296 27.37 4.52 -5.10
N PRO A 297 27.45 3.20 -4.80
CA PRO A 297 27.92 2.74 -3.50
C PRO A 297 29.34 3.27 -3.22
N ASN A 298 29.60 3.64 -1.97
CA ASN A 298 30.93 4.06 -1.51
C ASN A 298 31.89 2.86 -1.37
N GLY A 299 33.11 3.09 -0.89
CA GLY A 299 34.16 2.05 -0.77
C GLY A 299 33.82 0.88 0.16
N ILE A 300 32.77 0.98 0.97
CA ILE A 300 32.26 -0.10 1.83
C ILE A 300 30.89 -0.63 1.37
N GLY A 301 30.46 -0.26 0.17
CA GLY A 301 29.21 -0.75 -0.44
C GLY A 301 27.96 -0.03 0.04
N GLU A 302 28.06 1.18 0.60
CA GLU A 302 26.90 1.92 1.10
C GLU A 302 26.44 3.03 0.17
N VAL A 303 25.12 3.21 0.09
CA VAL A 303 24.48 4.37 -0.52
C VAL A 303 23.71 5.12 0.55
N GLU A 304 23.94 6.42 0.64
CA GLU A 304 23.28 7.31 1.60
C GLU A 304 22.42 8.35 0.87
N VAL A 305 21.20 8.55 1.35
CA VAL A 305 20.30 9.62 0.88
C VAL A 305 19.58 10.27 2.05
N ALA A 306 19.33 11.57 1.93
CA ALA A 306 18.50 12.33 2.86
C ALA A 306 17.45 13.15 2.12
N PHE A 307 16.33 13.38 2.78
CA PHE A 307 15.17 14.11 2.29
C PHE A 307 14.70 15.06 3.40
N ALA A 308 14.60 16.34 3.07
CA ALA A 308 14.04 17.36 3.95
C ALA A 308 12.57 17.57 3.61
N ASN A 309 11.73 17.61 4.63
CA ASN A 309 10.28 17.80 4.54
C ASN A 309 9.60 16.91 3.48
N PRO A 310 9.79 15.57 3.51
CA PRO A 310 9.09 14.67 2.60
C PRO A 310 7.57 14.89 2.69
N LYS A 311 6.95 15.09 1.53
CA LYS A 311 5.53 15.41 1.42
C LYS A 311 4.68 14.16 1.64
N PRO A 312 3.54 14.26 2.32
CA PRO A 312 2.57 13.18 2.35
C PRO A 312 2.21 12.68 0.94
N ASP A 313 1.86 11.40 0.82
CA ASP A 313 1.45 10.73 -0.43
C ASP A 313 2.52 10.71 -1.54
N ARG A 314 3.78 10.89 -1.15
CA ARG A 314 4.94 10.85 -2.03
C ARG A 314 6.00 9.90 -1.50
N GLY A 315 6.68 9.20 -2.40
CA GLY A 315 7.69 8.20 -2.07
C GLY A 315 9.09 8.80 -2.08
N TYR A 316 9.86 8.47 -1.04
CA TYR A 316 11.25 8.90 -0.88
C TYR A 316 12.14 7.72 -0.53
N GLY A 317 13.28 7.58 -1.18
CA GLY A 317 14.22 6.49 -0.89
C GLY A 317 15.14 6.16 -2.05
N ILE A 318 15.42 4.88 -2.25
CA ILE A 318 16.23 4.41 -3.38
C ILE A 318 15.63 3.15 -4.01
N GLN A 319 16.01 2.94 -5.25
CA GLN A 319 15.83 1.71 -5.97
C GLN A 319 17.13 1.29 -6.62
N TRP A 320 17.23 0.00 -6.93
CA TRP A 320 18.41 -0.54 -7.56
C TRP A 320 18.06 -1.64 -8.55
N ARG A 321 19.01 -1.95 -9.41
CA ARG A 321 19.03 -3.21 -10.13
C ARG A 321 20.01 -4.15 -9.45
N PRO A 322 19.59 -5.38 -9.10
CA PRO A 322 20.51 -6.40 -8.65
C PRO A 322 21.68 -6.56 -9.62
N GLY A 323 22.87 -6.76 -9.08
CA GLY A 323 24.01 -7.19 -9.88
C GLY A 323 23.85 -8.65 -10.27
N THR A 324 24.36 -9.02 -11.45
CA THR A 324 24.48 -10.42 -11.83
C THR A 324 25.64 -11.03 -11.02
N ILE A 325 25.38 -12.08 -10.24
CA ILE A 325 26.46 -12.90 -9.68
C ILE A 325 27.10 -13.60 -10.88
N PRO A 326 28.41 -13.45 -11.15
CA PRO A 326 29.05 -14.24 -12.18
C PRO A 326 28.90 -15.72 -11.81
N ALA A 327 28.32 -16.51 -12.72
CA ALA A 327 28.25 -17.96 -12.58
C ALA A 327 29.69 -18.48 -12.43
N ALA A 328 29.94 -19.19 -11.32
CA ALA A 328 31.17 -19.92 -11.09
C ALA A 328 31.30 -21.09 -12.06
#